data_AF-A0A534AXH5-F1
#
_entry.id   AF-A0A534AXH5-F1
#
_cell.length_a   1.000
_cell.length_b   1.000
_cell.length_c   1.000
_cell.angle_alpha   90.00
_cell.angle_beta   90.00
_cell.angle_gamma   90.00
#
_symmetry.space_group_name_H-M   'P 1'
#
loop_
_entity.id
_entity.type
_entity.pdbx_description
1 polymer ?
#
loop_
_entity_poly.entity_id
_entity_poly.type
_entity_poly.pdbx_seq_one_letter_code
_entity_poly.pdbx_strand_id
1 'polypeptide(L)'
;MRSYLREYNTRSIYNLTIHEAMPGHYLQLMHANRYQSPLRAVLASGTFIEGWAVYTERMMVEQGFLDSDPLMHLIQLKWYLRTIGNAILDQAVHVDGMTREAALRLMTHDTFQEEREAAAKWVRAQLTSAQLPTYFVGVQEHLALREEARKKWGRRFTLKGYHDAVLAFGSPPVRYARELVFDLPIE
;
A
#
# COMPACT_ATOMS: atom_id res chain seq x y z
N MET A 1 3.57 -14.32 -22.40
CA MET A 1 4.13 -13.01 -22.80
C MET A 1 3.08 -11.89 -22.85
N ARG A 2 2.00 -12.02 -23.65
CA ARG A 2 1.03 -10.92 -23.86
C ARG A 2 0.29 -10.44 -22.61
N SER A 3 -0.22 -11.35 -21.79
CA SER A 3 -0.92 -11.01 -20.53
C SER A 3 -0.01 -10.23 -19.56
N TYR A 4 1.25 -10.64 -19.42
CA TYR A 4 2.24 -9.93 -18.58
C TYR A 4 2.49 -8.49 -19.06
N LEU A 5 2.71 -8.27 -20.36
CA LEU A 5 2.97 -6.93 -20.90
C LEU A 5 1.73 -6.00 -20.87
N ARG A 6 0.51 -6.57 -20.83
CA ARG A 6 -0.72 -5.79 -20.63
C ARG A 6 -0.88 -5.33 -19.18
N GLU A 7 -0.59 -6.23 -18.24
CA GLU A 7 -0.58 -5.90 -16.82
C GLU A 7 0.42 -4.78 -16.53
N TYR A 8 1.65 -4.94 -17.05
CA TYR A 8 2.75 -3.98 -16.93
C TYR A 8 2.89 -3.08 -18.16
N ASN A 9 1.79 -2.44 -18.55
CA ASN A 9 1.84 -1.36 -19.55
C ASN A 9 2.60 -0.13 -19.01
N THR A 10 2.89 0.86 -19.85
CA THR A 10 3.71 2.03 -19.50
C THR A 10 3.26 2.74 -18.22
N ARG A 11 1.95 2.94 -18.02
CA ARG A 11 1.42 3.60 -16.81
C ARG A 11 1.50 2.70 -15.59
N SER A 12 1.26 1.40 -15.76
CA SER A 12 1.50 0.43 -14.68
C SER A 12 2.97 0.40 -14.27
N ILE A 13 3.91 0.54 -15.22
CA ILE A 13 5.34 0.64 -14.93
C ILE A 13 5.66 1.92 -14.16
N TYR A 14 5.04 3.06 -14.50
CA TYR A 14 5.19 4.28 -13.70
C TYR A 14 4.63 4.10 -12.27
N ASN A 15 3.45 3.50 -12.12
CA ASN A 15 2.88 3.22 -10.81
C ASN A 15 3.75 2.26 -9.99
N LEU A 16 4.25 1.20 -10.61
CA LEU A 16 5.22 0.28 -10.02
C LEU A 16 6.50 1.01 -9.61
N THR A 17 7.00 1.93 -10.42
CA THR A 17 8.20 2.72 -10.08
C THR A 17 7.96 3.61 -8.86
N ILE A 18 6.77 4.20 -8.75
CA ILE A 18 6.36 4.95 -7.56
C ILE A 18 6.35 4.04 -6.33
N HIS A 19 5.73 2.86 -6.46
CA HIS A 19 5.60 1.86 -5.39
C HIS A 19 6.96 1.35 -4.89
N GLU A 20 7.83 0.93 -5.81
CA GLU A 20 9.08 0.24 -5.47
C GLU A 20 10.23 1.21 -5.17
N ALA A 21 10.26 2.37 -5.82
CA ALA A 21 11.40 3.28 -5.75
C ALA A 21 11.02 4.62 -5.11
N MET A 22 10.59 5.59 -5.91
CA MET A 22 10.43 6.98 -5.48
C MET A 22 8.99 7.47 -5.67
N PRO A 23 8.29 7.87 -4.58
CA PRO A 23 8.73 7.94 -3.18
C PRO A 23 8.35 6.70 -2.31
N GLY A 24 8.10 5.53 -2.91
CA GLY A 24 7.66 4.31 -2.20
C GLY A 24 8.76 3.61 -1.39
N HIS A 25 8.97 2.31 -1.62
CA HIS A 25 9.81 1.46 -0.76
C HIS A 25 11.23 1.95 -0.59
N TYR A 26 11.94 2.31 -1.67
CA TYR A 26 13.33 2.76 -1.56
C TYR A 26 13.46 3.97 -0.65
N LEU A 27 12.61 4.99 -0.81
CA LEU A 27 12.64 6.17 0.07
C LEU A 27 12.33 5.80 1.52
N GLN A 28 11.27 5.01 1.75
CA GLN A 28 10.84 4.60 3.09
C GLN A 28 11.97 3.86 3.81
N LEU A 29 12.59 2.88 3.17
CA LEU A 29 13.67 2.08 3.74
C LEU A 29 14.94 2.91 3.93
N MET A 30 15.24 3.85 3.02
CA MET A 30 16.34 4.79 3.19
C MET A 30 16.16 5.64 4.46
N HIS A 31 14.93 6.13 4.74
CA HIS A 31 14.63 6.81 5.99
C HIS A 31 14.72 5.87 7.19
N ALA A 32 14.20 4.64 7.06
CA ALA A 32 14.22 3.67 8.15
C ALA A 32 15.63 3.28 8.60
N ASN A 33 16.59 3.21 7.68
CA ASN A 33 18.01 2.95 8.00
C ASN A 33 18.66 4.05 8.86
N ARG A 34 18.07 5.24 8.95
CA ARG A 34 18.56 6.31 9.84
C ARG A 34 18.10 6.10 11.29
N TYR A 35 17.04 5.32 11.52
CA TYR A 35 16.52 5.03 12.84
C TYR A 35 17.32 3.90 13.50
N GLN A 36 18.20 4.26 14.45
CA GLN A 36 19.12 3.30 15.08
C GLN A 36 18.42 2.46 16.15
N SER A 37 17.79 1.35 15.73
CA SER A 37 17.18 0.37 16.63
C SER A 37 17.26 -1.04 16.04
N PRO A 38 18.01 -1.97 16.67
CA PRO A 38 18.05 -3.36 16.23
C PRO A 38 16.67 -4.03 16.21
N LEU A 39 15.82 -3.71 17.18
CA LEU A 39 14.44 -4.21 17.22
C LEU A 39 13.63 -3.73 16.01
N ARG A 40 13.76 -2.45 15.64
CA ARG A 40 13.05 -1.91 14.47
C ARG A 40 13.59 -2.48 13.16
N ALA A 41 14.89 -2.78 13.10
CA ALA A 41 15.53 -3.38 11.92
C ALA A 41 15.09 -4.84 11.69
N VAL A 42 14.87 -5.61 12.76
CA VAL A 42 14.53 -7.04 12.66
C VAL A 42 13.01 -7.29 12.67
N LEU A 43 12.24 -6.48 13.41
CA LEU A 43 10.78 -6.64 13.58
C LEU A 43 10.01 -5.55 12.82
N ALA A 44 10.39 -5.32 11.57
CA ALA A 44 9.76 -4.33 10.71
C ALA A 44 8.30 -4.72 10.38
N SER A 45 7.40 -3.74 10.38
CA SER A 45 6.00 -3.96 10.03
C SER A 45 5.79 -3.95 8.51
N GLY A 46 5.46 -5.11 7.95
CA GLY A 46 5.05 -5.22 6.54
C GLY A 46 3.83 -4.33 6.23
N THR A 47 2.85 -4.25 7.13
CA THR A 47 1.66 -3.38 6.97
C THR A 47 2.03 -1.91 6.84
N PHE A 48 2.98 -1.40 7.63
CA PHE A 48 3.45 -0.03 7.49
C PHE A 48 4.17 0.21 6.17
N ILE A 49 5.07 -0.72 5.79
CA ILE A 49 5.92 -0.62 4.60
C ILE A 49 5.09 -0.69 3.32
N GLU A 50 4.24 -1.70 3.20
CA GLU A 50 3.37 -1.92 2.04
C GLU A 50 2.29 -0.84 1.96
N GLY A 51 1.72 -0.48 3.11
CA GLY A 51 0.77 0.63 3.20
C GLY A 51 1.36 1.96 2.74
N TRP A 52 2.61 2.25 3.07
CA TRP A 52 3.31 3.45 2.62
C TRP A 52 3.45 3.47 1.09
N ALA A 53 3.91 2.37 0.49
CA ALA A 53 4.08 2.29 -0.96
C ALA A 53 2.75 2.55 -1.69
N VAL A 54 1.66 1.88 -1.29
CA VAL A 54 0.32 2.10 -1.87
C VAL A 54 -0.20 3.52 -1.59
N TYR A 55 0.06 4.08 -0.42
CA TYR A 55 -0.25 5.48 -0.11
C TYR A 55 0.45 6.44 -1.08
N THR A 56 1.72 6.20 -1.40
CA THR A 56 2.48 7.06 -2.31
C THR A 56 1.96 7.03 -3.74
N GLU A 57 1.44 5.90 -4.23
CA GLU A 57 0.78 5.80 -5.54
C GLU A 57 -0.35 6.83 -5.66
N ARG A 58 -1.26 6.83 -4.67
CA ARG A 58 -2.38 7.77 -4.62
C ARG A 58 -1.89 9.21 -4.46
N MET A 59 -0.93 9.43 -3.56
CA MET A 59 -0.39 10.77 -3.29
C MET A 59 0.23 11.39 -4.54
N MET A 60 1.00 10.64 -5.33
CA MET A 60 1.62 11.14 -6.56
C MET A 60 0.58 11.59 -7.59
N VAL A 61 -0.51 10.83 -7.75
CA VAL A 61 -1.64 11.24 -8.60
C VAL A 61 -2.31 12.50 -8.07
N GLU A 62 -2.55 12.59 -6.75
CA GLU A 62 -3.11 13.79 -6.11
C GLU A 62 -2.22 15.03 -6.25
N GLN A 63 -0.90 14.86 -6.43
CA GLN A 63 0.07 15.94 -6.68
C GLN A 63 0.27 16.25 -8.17
N GLY A 64 -0.51 15.62 -9.07
CA GLY A 64 -0.51 15.94 -10.50
C GLY A 64 0.59 15.26 -11.30
N PHE A 65 1.12 14.12 -10.84
CA PHE A 65 2.10 13.34 -11.59
C PHE A 65 1.64 13.07 -13.04
N LEU A 66 2.58 13.15 -13.99
CA LEU A 66 2.33 13.12 -15.44
C LEU A 66 1.26 14.13 -15.88
N ASP A 67 1.38 15.37 -15.43
CA ASP A 67 0.46 16.47 -15.76
C ASP A 67 -1.01 16.12 -15.51
N SER A 68 -1.27 15.39 -14.42
CA SER A 68 -2.60 14.89 -14.04
C SER A 68 -3.28 14.01 -15.10
N ASP A 69 -2.51 13.17 -15.82
CA ASP A 69 -3.05 12.24 -16.82
C ASP A 69 -4.20 11.37 -16.23
N PRO A 70 -5.43 11.47 -16.75
CA PRO A 70 -6.57 10.72 -16.23
C PRO A 70 -6.41 9.20 -16.38
N LEU A 71 -5.64 8.74 -17.38
CA LEU A 71 -5.35 7.32 -17.55
C LEU A 71 -4.33 6.83 -16.51
N MET A 72 -3.45 7.70 -16.01
CA MET A 72 -2.57 7.37 -14.89
C MET A 72 -3.39 7.19 -13.61
N HIS A 73 -4.35 8.09 -13.35
CA HIS A 73 -5.27 7.95 -12.22
C HIS A 73 -6.10 6.66 -12.32
N LEU A 74 -6.61 6.31 -13.52
CA LEU A 74 -7.34 5.05 -13.72
C LEU A 74 -6.47 3.83 -13.40
N ILE A 75 -5.20 3.83 -13.83
CA ILE A 75 -4.27 2.73 -13.53
C ILE A 75 -3.96 2.65 -12.03
N GLN A 76 -3.77 3.80 -11.37
CA GLN A 76 -3.60 3.83 -9.91
C GLN A 76 -4.84 3.26 -9.20
N LEU A 77 -6.05 3.60 -9.64
CA LEU A 77 -7.29 3.04 -9.08
C LEU A 77 -7.42 1.53 -9.33
N LYS A 78 -7.01 1.03 -10.50
CA LYS A 78 -6.91 -0.41 -10.79
C LYS A 78 -5.96 -1.10 -9.80
N TRP A 79 -4.79 -0.51 -9.55
CA TRP A 79 -3.83 -1.02 -8.57
C TRP A 79 -4.34 -0.95 -7.14
N TYR A 80 -5.13 0.07 -6.81
CA TYR A 80 -5.79 0.18 -5.53
C TYR A 80 -6.87 -0.90 -5.34
N LEU A 81 -7.68 -1.18 -6.38
CA LEU A 81 -8.64 -2.30 -6.38
C LEU A 81 -7.95 -3.64 -6.14
N ARG A 82 -6.73 -3.84 -6.63
CA ARG A 82 -5.94 -5.04 -6.32
C ARG A 82 -5.69 -5.19 -4.81
N THR A 83 -5.45 -4.11 -4.08
CA THR A 83 -5.24 -4.18 -2.62
C THR A 83 -6.53 -4.55 -1.88
N ILE A 84 -7.67 -4.01 -2.33
CA ILE A 84 -9.00 -4.36 -1.80
C ILE A 84 -9.32 -5.83 -2.10
N GLY A 85 -9.12 -6.26 -3.35
CA GLY A 85 -9.34 -7.64 -3.78
C GLY A 85 -8.48 -8.64 -3.01
N ASN A 86 -7.22 -8.30 -2.72
CA ASN A 86 -6.35 -9.10 -1.87
C ASN A 86 -6.92 -9.28 -0.46
N ALA A 87 -7.44 -8.21 0.15
CA ALA A 87 -8.02 -8.28 1.49
C ALA A 87 -9.28 -9.15 1.53
N ILE A 88 -10.18 -8.99 0.55
CA ILE A 88 -11.39 -9.81 0.41
C ILE A 88 -11.02 -11.27 0.17
N LEU A 89 -10.07 -11.53 -0.74
CA LEU A 89 -9.64 -12.89 -1.09
C LEU A 89 -9.11 -13.64 0.13
N ASP A 90 -8.20 -13.03 0.90
CA ASP A 90 -7.59 -13.68 2.06
C ASP A 90 -8.62 -14.02 3.13
N GLN A 91 -9.47 -13.05 3.49
CA GLN A 91 -10.55 -13.27 4.44
C GLN A 91 -11.50 -14.37 3.95
N ALA A 92 -11.98 -14.28 2.72
CA ALA A 92 -13.00 -15.20 2.24
C ALA A 92 -12.47 -16.62 2.02
N VAL A 93 -11.19 -16.80 1.68
CA VAL A 93 -10.55 -18.11 1.61
C VAL A 93 -10.44 -18.74 3.00
N HIS A 94 -10.02 -17.98 4.01
CA HIS A 94 -9.74 -18.51 5.35
C HIS A 94 -10.97 -18.57 6.27
N VAL A 95 -12.02 -17.78 6.00
CA VAL A 95 -13.20 -17.64 6.88
C VAL A 95 -14.49 -18.08 6.20
N ASP A 96 -14.70 -17.69 4.93
CA ASP A 96 -16.00 -17.84 4.26
C ASP A 96 -16.08 -19.07 3.34
N GLY A 97 -14.99 -19.84 3.20
CA GLY A 97 -14.93 -21.02 2.34
C GLY A 97 -14.96 -20.72 0.84
N MET A 98 -14.40 -19.57 0.42
CA MET A 98 -14.39 -19.14 -0.98
C MET A 98 -13.78 -20.19 -1.92
N THR A 99 -14.52 -20.53 -2.98
CA THR A 99 -14.05 -21.46 -4.02
C THR A 99 -13.04 -20.79 -4.97
N ARG A 100 -12.24 -21.62 -5.66
CA ARG A 100 -11.28 -21.14 -6.66
C ARG A 100 -11.96 -20.33 -7.77
N GLU A 101 -13.13 -20.76 -8.23
CA GLU A 101 -13.88 -20.09 -9.29
C GLU A 101 -14.37 -18.72 -8.83
N ALA A 102 -14.84 -18.60 -7.58
CA ALA A 102 -15.24 -17.33 -7.00
C ALA A 102 -14.03 -16.40 -6.83
N ALA A 103 -12.91 -16.92 -6.33
CA ALA A 103 -11.67 -16.16 -6.21
C ALA A 103 -11.18 -15.64 -7.58
N LEU A 104 -11.13 -16.48 -8.61
CA LEU A 104 -10.72 -16.04 -9.94
C LEU A 104 -11.66 -14.97 -10.51
N ARG A 105 -12.98 -15.09 -10.32
CA ARG A 105 -13.94 -14.05 -10.72
C ARG A 105 -13.68 -12.73 -10.00
N LEU A 106 -13.51 -12.74 -8.67
CA LEU A 106 -13.16 -11.54 -7.89
C LEU A 106 -11.91 -10.86 -8.45
N MET A 107 -10.87 -11.65 -8.73
CA MET A 107 -9.59 -11.10 -9.16
C MET A 107 -9.61 -10.60 -10.61
N THR A 108 -10.27 -11.29 -11.53
CA THR A 108 -10.23 -10.91 -12.96
C THR A 108 -11.36 -9.98 -13.38
N HIS A 109 -12.57 -10.17 -12.85
CA HIS A 109 -13.75 -9.40 -13.23
C HIS A 109 -13.93 -8.18 -12.33
N ASP A 110 -13.88 -8.36 -11.01
CA ASP A 110 -14.23 -7.28 -10.08
C ASP A 110 -13.05 -6.35 -9.77
N THR A 111 -11.82 -6.86 -9.92
CA THR A 111 -10.58 -6.07 -9.71
C THR A 111 -9.67 -5.99 -10.94
N PHE A 112 -10.17 -6.44 -12.10
CA PHE A 112 -9.56 -6.24 -13.43
C PHE A 112 -8.11 -6.73 -13.57
N GLN A 113 -7.74 -7.78 -12.84
CA GLN A 113 -6.40 -8.37 -12.94
C GLN A 113 -6.34 -9.39 -14.08
N GLU A 114 -5.16 -9.53 -14.66
CA GLU A 114 -4.90 -10.57 -15.63
C GLU A 114 -4.96 -11.97 -14.98
N GLU A 115 -5.43 -12.98 -15.74
CA GLU A 115 -5.66 -14.35 -15.23
C GLU A 115 -4.43 -14.96 -14.56
N ARG A 116 -3.23 -14.66 -15.08
CA ARG A 116 -1.97 -15.15 -14.50
C ARG A 116 -1.73 -14.59 -13.09
N GLU A 117 -2.04 -13.31 -12.88
CA GLU A 117 -1.93 -12.66 -11.58
C GLU A 117 -2.97 -13.19 -10.60
N ALA A 118 -4.20 -13.39 -11.08
CA ALA A 118 -5.29 -13.98 -10.29
C ALA A 118 -4.94 -15.41 -9.82
N ALA A 119 -4.43 -16.25 -10.72
CA ALA A 119 -4.04 -17.62 -10.40
C ALA A 119 -2.88 -17.67 -9.38
N ALA A 120 -1.90 -16.77 -9.50
CA ALA A 120 -0.80 -16.66 -8.54
C ALA A 120 -1.28 -16.24 -7.15
N LYS A 121 -2.24 -15.30 -7.08
CA LYS A 121 -2.82 -14.84 -5.81
C LYS A 121 -3.67 -15.92 -5.13
N TRP A 122 -4.40 -16.72 -5.91
CA TRP A 122 -5.10 -17.89 -5.38
C TRP A 122 -4.13 -18.85 -4.68
N VAL A 123 -3.03 -19.23 -5.35
CA VAL A 123 -2.02 -20.12 -4.75
C VAL A 123 -1.40 -19.48 -3.50
N ARG A 124 -1.10 -18.18 -3.53
CA ARG A 124 -0.56 -17.46 -2.37
C ARG A 124 -1.51 -17.45 -1.18
N ALA A 125 -2.81 -17.25 -1.40
CA ALA A 125 -3.82 -17.27 -0.34
C ALA A 125 -3.99 -18.66 0.30
N GLN A 126 -3.66 -19.74 -0.40
CA GLN A 126 -3.65 -21.09 0.17
C GLN A 126 -2.42 -21.39 1.02
N LEU A 127 -1.29 -20.72 0.73
CA LEU A 127 0.01 -20.98 1.36
C LEU A 127 0.35 -19.99 2.48
N THR A 128 -0.38 -18.89 2.58
CA THR A 128 -0.17 -17.83 3.56
C THR A 128 -1.51 -17.31 4.07
N SER A 129 -1.52 -16.67 5.23
CA SER A 129 -2.71 -16.04 5.81
C SER A 129 -2.35 -14.66 6.35
N ALA A 130 -3.33 -13.75 6.34
CA ALA A 130 -3.25 -12.37 6.86
C ALA A 130 -2.19 -11.47 6.20
N GLN A 131 -1.40 -11.97 5.25
CA GLN A 131 -0.38 -11.18 4.56
C GLN A 131 -0.99 -10.35 3.41
N LEU A 132 -1.95 -10.88 2.66
CA LEU A 132 -2.59 -10.17 1.55
C LEU A 132 -3.38 -8.90 1.97
N PRO A 133 -4.05 -8.86 3.15
CA PRO A 133 -4.72 -7.66 3.64
C PRO A 133 -3.78 -6.53 4.08
N THR A 134 -2.48 -6.78 4.31
CA THR A 134 -1.56 -5.78 4.89
C THR A 134 -1.45 -4.52 4.04
N TYR A 135 -1.48 -4.66 2.72
CA TYR A 135 -1.48 -3.55 1.76
C TYR A 135 -2.68 -2.61 2.00
N PHE A 136 -3.89 -3.20 2.06
CA PHE A 136 -5.13 -2.45 2.20
C PHE A 136 -5.25 -1.80 3.59
N VAL A 137 -4.98 -2.57 4.65
CA VAL A 137 -4.99 -2.03 6.02
C VAL A 137 -3.97 -0.92 6.14
N GLY A 138 -2.74 -1.13 5.67
CA GLY A 138 -1.67 -0.16 5.75
C GLY A 138 -2.00 1.16 5.06
N VAL A 139 -2.54 1.12 3.84
CA VAL A 139 -2.89 2.37 3.14
C VAL A 139 -4.06 3.10 3.81
N GLN A 140 -5.04 2.39 4.37
CA GLN A 140 -6.11 3.05 5.15
C GLN A 140 -5.54 3.80 6.35
N GLU A 141 -4.64 3.16 7.11
CA GLU A 141 -4.01 3.79 8.28
C GLU A 141 -3.17 5.02 7.88
N HIS A 142 -2.37 4.93 6.82
CA HIS A 142 -1.58 6.08 6.33
C HIS A 142 -2.46 7.24 5.83
N LEU A 143 -3.57 6.95 5.16
CA LEU A 143 -4.52 7.97 4.70
C LEU A 143 -5.26 8.62 5.87
N ALA A 144 -5.70 7.83 6.84
CA ALA A 144 -6.37 8.31 8.05
C ALA A 144 -5.42 9.20 8.87
N LEU A 145 -4.18 8.76 9.07
CA LEU A 145 -3.15 9.52 9.79
C LEU A 145 -2.81 10.83 9.09
N ARG A 146 -2.68 10.84 7.74
CA ARG A 146 -2.47 12.07 6.97
C ARG A 146 -3.61 13.07 7.19
N GLU A 147 -4.84 12.59 7.15
CA GLU A 147 -6.02 13.44 7.32
C GLU A 147 -6.14 13.98 8.75
N GLU A 148 -5.83 13.17 9.77
CA GLU A 148 -5.75 13.64 11.16
C GLU A 148 -4.65 14.69 11.33
N ALA A 149 -3.46 14.47 10.75
CA ALA A 149 -2.35 15.42 10.79
C ALA A 149 -2.71 16.75 10.10
N ARG A 150 -3.39 16.68 8.94
CA ARG A 150 -3.89 17.87 8.22
C ARG A 150 -4.83 18.69 9.09
N LYS A 151 -5.75 18.04 9.80
CA LYS A 151 -6.69 18.70 10.73
C LYS A 151 -5.97 19.29 11.95
N LYS A 152 -5.12 18.50 12.62
CA LYS A 152 -4.43 18.92 13.86
C LYS A 152 -3.41 20.03 13.64
N TRP A 153 -2.62 19.96 12.57
CA TRP A 153 -1.56 20.93 12.31
C TRP A 153 -2.07 22.17 11.56
N GLY A 154 -3.24 22.07 10.91
CA GLY A 154 -3.92 23.19 10.26
C GLY A 154 -3.00 23.93 9.28
N ARG A 155 -2.79 25.22 9.51
CA ARG A 155 -1.94 26.07 8.66
C ARG A 155 -0.46 25.66 8.64
N ARG A 156 0.01 24.88 9.61
CA ARG A 156 1.39 24.36 9.64
C ARG A 156 1.54 23.05 8.86
N PHE A 157 0.44 22.43 8.44
CA PHE A 157 0.50 21.20 7.67
C PHE A 157 1.18 21.46 6.32
N THR A 158 2.21 20.69 6.04
CA THR A 158 2.77 20.53 4.70
C THR A 158 2.90 19.04 4.44
N LEU A 159 2.70 18.64 3.18
CA LEU A 159 2.80 17.23 2.81
C LEU A 159 4.20 16.68 3.11
N LYS A 160 5.25 17.46 2.80
CA LYS A 160 6.64 17.14 3.15
C LYS A 160 6.83 16.99 4.67
N GLY A 161 6.35 17.93 5.47
CA GLY A 161 6.48 17.86 6.93
C GLY A 161 5.77 16.64 7.53
N TYR A 162 4.62 16.27 6.96
CA TYR A 162 3.95 15.02 7.30
C TYR A 162 4.77 13.78 6.95
N HIS A 163 5.30 13.71 5.73
CA HIS A 163 6.14 12.60 5.28
C HIS A 163 7.41 12.47 6.12
N ASP A 164 8.08 13.57 6.43
CA ASP A 164 9.26 13.57 7.29
C ASP A 164 8.93 13.03 8.69
N ALA A 165 7.78 13.42 9.26
CA ALA A 165 7.34 12.97 10.58
C ALA A 165 7.02 11.46 10.61
N VAL A 166 6.23 10.96 9.66
CA VAL A 166 5.81 9.54 9.66
C VAL A 166 6.98 8.59 9.37
N LEU A 167 7.94 9.00 8.54
CA LEU A 167 9.12 8.20 8.20
C LEU A 167 10.24 8.25 9.25
N ALA A 168 10.12 9.08 10.27
CA ALA A 168 11.18 9.27 11.28
C ALA A 168 11.38 8.06 12.22
N PHE A 169 10.45 7.11 12.25
CA PHE A 169 10.38 6.05 13.27
C PHE A 169 10.74 4.65 12.75
N GLY A 170 11.36 4.57 11.59
CA GLY A 170 11.63 3.29 10.91
C GLY A 170 10.38 2.71 10.28
N SER A 171 10.16 1.41 10.52
CA SER A 171 8.98 0.66 10.07
C SER A 171 8.15 0.13 11.26
N PRO A 172 7.52 1.02 12.06
CA PRO A 172 6.78 0.61 13.25
C PRO A 172 5.53 -0.21 12.90
N PRO A 173 4.98 -1.01 13.83
CA PRO A 173 3.62 -1.53 13.68
C PRO A 173 2.68 -0.37 13.34
N VAL A 174 1.96 -0.50 12.23
CA VAL A 174 1.20 0.63 11.66
C VAL A 174 0.21 1.24 12.67
N ARG A 175 -0.38 0.41 13.55
CA ARG A 175 -1.30 0.84 14.62
C ARG A 175 -0.72 1.87 15.58
N TYR A 176 0.61 1.94 15.72
CA TYR A 176 1.31 2.87 16.62
C TYR A 176 1.91 4.08 15.88
N ALA A 177 1.80 4.14 14.55
CA ALA A 177 2.36 5.25 13.78
C ALA A 177 1.72 6.59 14.18
N ARG A 178 0.43 6.56 14.52
CA ARG A 178 -0.32 7.72 15.00
C ARG A 178 0.24 8.26 16.31
N GLU A 179 0.42 7.39 17.30
CA GLU A 179 0.93 7.75 18.63
C GLU A 179 2.34 8.34 18.50
N LEU A 180 3.18 7.75 17.66
CA LEU A 180 4.53 8.24 17.39
C LEU A 180 4.53 9.63 16.72
N VAL A 181 3.67 9.84 15.71
CA VAL A 181 3.60 11.13 14.98
C VAL A 181 3.06 12.26 15.86
N PHE A 182 2.17 11.96 16.81
CA PHE A 182 1.55 12.96 17.68
C PHE A 182 2.11 12.98 19.11
N ASP A 183 3.15 12.19 19.40
CA ASP A 183 3.74 12.04 20.73
C ASP A 183 2.69 11.71 21.81
N LEU A 184 1.82 10.73 21.49
CA LEU A 184 0.77 10.24 22.38
C LEU A 184 1.25 8.98 23.13
N PRO A 185 0.67 8.69 24.31
CA PRO A 185 0.91 7.42 24.99
C PRO A 185 0.54 6.22 24.11
N ILE A 186 1.34 5.16 24.20
CA ILE A 186 1.06 3.87 23.55
C ILE A 186 0.19 3.03 24.50
N GLU A 187 -1.02 2.68 24.06
CA GLU A 187 -1.97 1.79 24.76
C GLU A 187 -2.00 0.37 24.17
#